data_AF-A0A3M1YJG8-F1
#
_entry.id   AF-A0A3M1YJG8-F1
#
_cell.length_a   1.000
_cell.length_b   1.000
_cell.length_c   1.000
_cell.angle_alpha   90.00
_cell.angle_beta   90.00
_cell.angle_gamma   90.00
#
_symmetry.space_group_name_H-M   'P 1'
#
loop_
_entity.id
_entity.type
_entity.pdbx_description
1 polymer ?
#
loop_
_entity_poly.entity_id
_entity_poly.type
_entity_poly.pdbx_seq_one_letter_code
_entity_poly.pdbx_strand_id
1 'polypeptide(L)'
;YTGTVSIGSTGNDPRGDFTGSFDSGTYSFVWDNPKKRAELNYDITTSSGSVQFIINDAKGNKVLDVTRAAGSDDTFSGVTEEGKKGKWLIKIIFTQFNGDGSFSISPGE
;
A
#
# COMPACT_ATOMS: atom_id res chain seq x y z
N TYR A 1 10.79 -5.03 -5.99
CA TYR A 1 10.56 -5.99 -4.90
C TYR A 1 10.97 -7.36 -5.41
N THR A 2 11.69 -8.16 -4.61
CA THR A 2 12.21 -9.48 -5.03
C THR A 2 11.29 -10.65 -4.68
N GLY A 3 10.32 -10.45 -3.79
CA GLY A 3 9.26 -11.41 -3.52
C GLY A 3 8.11 -11.30 -4.52
N THR A 4 6.94 -11.82 -4.14
CA THR A 4 5.76 -11.85 -5.01
C THR A 4 4.74 -10.78 -4.61
N VAL A 5 4.21 -10.05 -5.60
CA VAL A 5 2.99 -9.25 -5.48
C VAL A 5 1.99 -9.75 -6.51
N SER A 6 0.83 -10.22 -6.05
CA SER A 6 -0.28 -10.70 -6.86
C SER A 6 -1.39 -9.67 -6.84
N ILE A 7 -1.75 -9.15 -8.02
CA ILE A 7 -2.80 -8.12 -8.13
C ILE A 7 -4.15 -8.79 -8.40
N GLY A 8 -5.07 -8.63 -7.45
CA GLY A 8 -6.42 -9.20 -7.53
C GLY A 8 -7.43 -8.28 -8.23
N SER A 9 -7.22 -6.96 -8.21
CA SER A 9 -8.02 -6.00 -8.99
C SER A 9 -7.18 -4.79 -9.39
N THR A 10 -7.40 -4.31 -10.61
CA THR A 10 -6.94 -3.01 -11.10
C THR A 10 -8.17 -2.24 -11.58
N GLY A 11 -8.52 -1.12 -10.96
CA GLY A 11 -9.75 -0.42 -11.28
C GLY A 11 -10.10 0.64 -10.25
N ASN A 12 -11.37 0.72 -9.86
CA ASN A 12 -11.82 1.65 -8.83
C ASN A 12 -11.30 1.27 -7.44
N ASP A 13 -11.08 -0.02 -7.19
CA ASP A 13 -10.70 -0.59 -5.90
C ASP A 13 -9.45 -1.49 -6.02
N PRO A 14 -8.24 -0.93 -6.24
CA PRO A 14 -7.03 -1.73 -6.34
C PRO A 14 -6.81 -2.58 -5.10
N ARG A 15 -6.55 -3.88 -5.30
CA ARG A 15 -6.26 -4.81 -4.21
C ARG A 15 -5.31 -5.89 -4.66
N GLY A 16 -4.60 -6.49 -3.70
CA GLY A 16 -3.70 -7.58 -3.99
C GLY A 16 -3.09 -8.17 -2.73
N ASP A 17 -2.35 -9.24 -2.96
CA ASP A 17 -1.64 -10.01 -1.94
C ASP A 17 -0.14 -9.93 -2.21
N PHE A 18 0.66 -10.11 -1.16
CA PHE A 18 2.11 -10.17 -1.28
C PHE A 18 2.70 -11.17 -0.31
N THR A 19 3.82 -11.76 -0.71
CA THR A 19 4.60 -12.71 0.10
C THR A 19 6.08 -12.42 -0.03
N GLY A 20 6.86 -12.63 1.03
CA GLY A 20 8.31 -12.46 1.02
C GLY A 20 9.03 -13.43 1.96
N SER A 21 10.29 -13.71 1.65
CA SER A 21 11.19 -14.55 2.46
C SER A 21 12.52 -13.82 2.69
N PHE A 22 12.46 -12.76 3.51
CA PHE A 22 13.50 -11.73 3.68
C PHE A 22 13.70 -10.83 2.46
N ASP A 23 12.65 -10.70 1.65
CA ASP A 23 12.68 -9.93 0.43
C ASP A 23 12.64 -8.42 0.67
N SER A 24 13.22 -7.67 -0.26
CA SER A 24 13.25 -6.21 -0.18
C SER A 24 12.93 -5.55 -1.52
N GLY A 25 12.62 -4.26 -1.45
CA GLY A 25 12.48 -3.39 -2.60
C GLY A 25 11.06 -2.85 -2.75
N THR A 26 10.82 -2.18 -3.86
CA THR A 26 9.59 -1.43 -4.06
C THR A 26 8.71 -2.09 -5.12
N TYR A 27 7.41 -2.12 -4.88
CA TYR A 27 6.37 -2.30 -5.89
C TYR A 27 5.62 -0.97 -6.03
N SER A 28 5.27 -0.58 -7.25
CA SER A 28 4.57 0.68 -7.48
C SER A 28 3.61 0.57 -8.64
N PHE A 29 2.48 1.25 -8.51
CA PHE A 29 1.48 1.33 -9.57
C PHE A 29 0.76 2.68 -9.52
N VAL A 30 0.18 3.03 -10.66
CA VAL A 30 -0.66 4.22 -10.80
C VAL A 30 -2.12 3.81 -10.78
N TRP A 31 -2.91 4.54 -10.02
CA TRP A 31 -4.36 4.35 -9.91
C TRP A 31 -5.08 5.67 -10.18
N ASP A 32 -6.19 5.63 -10.92
CA ASP A 32 -6.99 6.82 -11.19
C ASP A 32 -8.02 7.03 -10.08
N ASN A 33 -7.71 7.88 -9.11
CA ASN A 33 -8.61 8.19 -8.00
C ASN A 33 -9.58 9.34 -8.39
N PRO A 34 -10.89 9.07 -8.50
CA PRO A 34 -11.88 10.10 -8.84
C PRO A 34 -12.22 11.04 -7.66
N LYS A 35 -11.70 10.73 -6.47
CA LYS A 35 -11.96 11.44 -5.21
C LYS A 35 -10.71 12.15 -4.70
N LYS A 36 -10.91 13.04 -3.73
CA LYS A 36 -9.80 13.80 -3.13
C LYS A 36 -9.09 13.03 -2.00
N ARG A 37 -9.69 11.94 -1.54
CA ARG A 37 -9.15 11.06 -0.50
C ARG A 37 -9.18 9.63 -0.99
N ALA A 38 -8.44 8.76 -0.32
CA ALA A 38 -8.52 7.32 -0.49
C ALA A 38 -8.53 6.65 0.88
N GLU A 39 -9.15 5.48 0.94
CA GLU A 39 -9.05 4.59 2.10
C GLU A 39 -8.02 3.51 1.76
N LEU A 40 -7.10 3.26 2.68
CA LEU A 40 -6.16 2.17 2.60
C LEU A 40 -6.47 1.22 3.75
N ASN A 41 -6.68 -0.05 3.41
CA ASN A 41 -6.72 -1.15 4.36
C ASN A 41 -5.64 -2.15 3.98
N TYR A 42 -4.80 -2.56 4.92
CA TYR A 42 -3.88 -3.67 4.70
C TYR A 42 -3.63 -4.43 5.98
N ASP A 43 -3.24 -5.68 5.80
CA ASP A 43 -2.90 -6.60 6.87
C ASP A 43 -1.60 -7.32 6.50
N ILE A 44 -0.72 -7.53 7.48
CA ILE A 44 0.51 -8.31 7.33
C ILE A 44 0.60 -9.36 8.42
N THR A 45 1.00 -10.57 8.05
CA THR A 45 1.51 -11.57 8.99
C THR A 45 3.00 -11.70 8.74
N THR A 46 3.83 -11.17 9.63
CA THR A 46 5.29 -11.17 9.43
C THR A 46 6.09 -11.51 10.68
N SER A 47 7.14 -12.28 10.48
CA SER A 47 8.09 -12.65 11.55
C SER A 47 9.28 -11.69 11.64
N SER A 48 9.57 -10.92 10.58
CA SER A 48 10.65 -9.93 10.57
C SER A 48 10.48 -8.91 9.42
N GLY A 49 11.17 -7.78 9.52
CA GLY A 49 11.11 -6.74 8.50
C GLY A 49 9.84 -5.88 8.57
N SER A 50 9.58 -5.15 7.50
CA SER A 50 8.47 -4.18 7.44
C SER A 50 7.90 -3.99 6.04
N VAL A 51 6.68 -3.46 6.01
CA VAL A 51 5.97 -2.97 4.83
C VAL A 51 5.57 -1.52 5.07
N GLN A 52 5.89 -0.66 4.11
CA GLN A 52 5.50 0.75 4.11
C GLN A 52 4.66 1.06 2.87
N PHE A 53 3.55 1.76 3.08
CA PHE A 53 2.73 2.34 2.03
C PHE A 53 2.96 3.84 1.96
N ILE A 54 3.29 4.33 0.76
CA ILE A 54 3.34 5.76 0.44
C ILE A 54 2.36 6.03 -0.70
N ILE A 55 1.42 6.94 -0.46
CA ILE A 55 0.44 7.38 -1.47
C ILE A 55 0.75 8.84 -1.82
N ASN A 56 0.92 9.10 -3.13
CA ASN A 56 1.07 10.46 -3.66
C ASN A 56 -0.10 10.81 -4.57
N ASP A 57 -0.65 12.02 -4.42
CA ASP A 57 -1.75 12.52 -5.23
C ASP A 57 -1.34 12.84 -6.69
N ALA A 58 -2.28 13.33 -7.50
CA ALA A 58 -2.02 13.65 -8.90
C ALA A 58 -1.09 14.87 -9.12
N LYS A 59 -0.71 15.59 -8.07
CA LYS A 59 0.35 16.63 -8.11
C LYS A 59 1.70 16.11 -7.62
N GLY A 60 1.76 14.87 -7.13
CA GLY A 60 2.94 14.29 -6.51
C GLY A 60 3.10 14.64 -5.03
N ASN A 61 2.09 15.20 -4.38
CA ASN A 61 2.12 15.44 -2.93
C ASN A 61 1.86 14.13 -2.19
N LYS A 62 2.67 13.84 -1.19
CA LYS A 62 2.44 12.69 -0.30
C LYS A 62 1.22 12.96 0.58
N VAL A 63 0.22 12.10 0.49
CA VAL A 63 -1.06 12.20 1.25
C VAL A 63 -1.27 11.03 2.23
N LEU A 64 -0.37 10.03 2.21
CA LEU A 64 -0.28 8.98 3.22
C LEU A 64 1.15 8.42 3.26
N ASP A 65 1.62 8.12 4.47
CA ASP A 65 2.90 7.46 4.73
C ASP A 65 2.78 6.63 6.01
N VAL A 66 2.62 5.31 5.87
CA VAL A 66 2.36 4.41 6.99
C VAL A 66 3.20 3.16 6.87
N THR A 67 3.71 2.68 8.00
CA THR A 67 4.58 1.49 8.06
C THR A 67 4.08 0.53 9.14
N ARG A 68 4.05 -0.76 8.83
CA ARG A 68 3.95 -1.85 9.81
C ARG A 68 5.18 -2.74 9.75
N ALA A 69 5.55 -3.28 10.91
CA ALA A 69 6.71 -4.15 11.08
C ALA A 69 6.38 -5.33 12.00
N ALA A 70 7.24 -6.34 11.99
CA ALA A 70 7.11 -7.47 12.91
C ALA A 70 7.07 -6.99 14.38
N GLY A 71 6.15 -7.57 15.16
CA GLY A 71 5.94 -7.21 16.58
C GLY A 71 5.13 -5.92 16.80
N SER A 72 4.49 -5.38 15.77
CA SER A 72 3.51 -4.28 15.87
C SER A 72 2.12 -4.76 15.46
N ASP A 73 1.14 -3.86 15.41
CA ASP A 73 -0.19 -4.20 14.87
C ASP A 73 -0.07 -4.70 13.42
N ASP A 74 -0.61 -5.89 13.19
CA ASP A 74 -0.62 -6.54 11.87
C ASP A 74 -1.53 -5.81 10.87
N THR A 75 -2.55 -5.11 11.38
CA THR A 75 -3.57 -4.45 10.56
C THR A 75 -3.42 -2.92 10.53
N PHE A 76 -3.80 -2.33 9.40
CA PHE A 76 -4.01 -0.90 9.23
C PHE A 76 -5.32 -0.64 8.49
N SER A 77 -6.06 0.35 8.96
CA SER A 77 -7.21 0.95 8.27
C SER A 77 -7.13 2.46 8.47
N GLY A 78 -7.15 3.22 7.38
CA GLY A 78 -7.04 4.68 7.46
C GLY A 78 -7.36 5.40 6.16
N VAL A 79 -7.61 6.70 6.29
CA VAL A 79 -7.95 7.60 5.18
C VAL A 79 -6.79 8.54 4.91
N THR A 80 -6.46 8.78 3.64
CA THR A 80 -5.45 9.77 3.26
C THR A 80 -5.84 11.18 3.64
N GLU A 81 -4.86 12.07 3.72
CA GLU A 81 -5.11 13.51 3.64
C GLU A 81 -5.80 13.90 2.32
N GLU A 82 -6.35 15.12 2.26
CA GLU A 82 -6.96 15.64 1.03
C GLU A 82 -5.88 15.94 -0.02
N GLY A 83 -6.03 15.35 -1.21
CA GLY A 83 -5.15 15.55 -2.35
C GLY A 83 -5.88 15.94 -3.63
N LYS A 84 -5.11 16.10 -4.71
CA LYS A 84 -5.63 16.36 -6.06
C LYS A 84 -6.12 15.06 -6.71
N LYS A 85 -7.41 15.00 -7.06
CA LYS A 85 -8.03 13.95 -7.90
C LYS A 85 -7.22 13.65 -9.17
N GLY A 86 -7.24 12.39 -9.61
CA GLY A 86 -6.61 11.92 -10.85
C GLY A 86 -5.65 10.75 -10.60
N LYS A 87 -4.58 10.67 -11.39
CA LYS A 87 -3.59 9.59 -11.30
C LYS A 87 -2.73 9.70 -10.05
N TRP A 88 -2.98 8.84 -9.07
CA TRP A 88 -2.22 8.73 -7.83
C TRP A 88 -1.15 7.66 -7.95
N LEU A 89 0.00 7.89 -7.34
CA LEU A 89 1.11 6.95 -7.31
C LEU A 89 1.13 6.23 -5.97
N ILE A 90 0.92 4.93 -6.00
CA ILE A 90 1.01 4.04 -4.84
C ILE A 90 2.38 3.37 -4.85
N LYS A 91 3.09 3.43 -3.73
CA LYS A 91 4.34 2.71 -3.51
C LYS A 91 4.18 1.80 -2.30
N ILE A 92 4.54 0.54 -2.48
CA ILE A 92 4.67 -0.47 -1.42
C ILE A 92 6.14 -0.78 -1.29
N ILE A 93 6.72 -0.50 -0.14
CA ILE A 93 8.16 -0.64 0.12
C ILE A 93 8.33 -1.75 1.15
N PHE A 94 9.05 -2.79 0.77
CA PHE A 94 9.35 -3.95 1.60
C PHE A 94 10.80 -3.85 2.07
N THR A 95 11.01 -4.03 3.37
CA THR A 95 12.36 -4.07 3.99
C THR A 95 12.53 -5.39 4.73
N GLN A 96 13.34 -6.29 4.18
CA GLN A 96 13.61 -7.62 4.75
C GLN A 96 12.32 -8.37 5.16
N PHE A 97 11.26 -8.23 4.36
CA PHE A 97 9.94 -8.74 4.70
C PHE A 97 9.92 -10.27 4.64
N ASN A 98 9.55 -10.91 5.76
CA ASN A 98 9.44 -12.36 5.87
C ASN A 98 8.06 -12.77 6.39
N GLY A 99 7.13 -12.96 5.46
CA GLY A 99 5.73 -13.17 5.75
C GLY A 99 4.84 -12.98 4.52
N ASP A 100 3.56 -12.76 4.78
CA ASP A 100 2.53 -12.50 3.79
C ASP A 100 1.62 -11.35 4.22
N GLY A 101 0.83 -10.84 3.30
CA GLY A 101 -0.13 -9.80 3.58
C GLY A 101 -1.01 -9.47 2.39
N SER A 102 -2.00 -8.63 2.64
CA SER A 102 -2.97 -8.19 1.65
C SER A 102 -3.24 -6.70 1.80
N PHE A 103 -3.66 -6.06 0.71
CA PHE A 103 -4.07 -4.66 0.73
C PHE A 103 -5.29 -4.43 -0.15
N SER A 104 -6.08 -3.42 0.21
CA SER A 104 -7.10 -2.83 -0.64
C SER A 104 -7.09 -1.31 -0.51
N ILE A 105 -7.33 -0.65 -1.62
CA ILE A 105 -7.43 0.80 -1.74
C ILE A 105 -8.76 1.12 -2.39
N SER A 106 -9.48 2.10 -1.88
CA SER A 106 -10.74 2.59 -2.46
C SER A 106 -10.79 4.12 -2.47
N PRO A 107 -11.62 4.73 -3.32
CA PRO A 107 -11.87 6.17 -3.23
C PRO A 107 -12.54 6.49 -1.90
N GLY A 108 -11.98 7.43 -1.15
CA GLY A 108 -12.58 7.93 0.09
C GLY A 108 -13.61 9.03 -0.20
N GLU A 109 -14.48 9.29 0.77
CA GLU A 109 -15.45 10.41 0.70
C GLU A 109 -14.77 11.79 0.58
#